data_AF-A0A5R2MXY3-F1
#
_entry.id   AF-A0A5R2MXY3-F1
#
_cell.length_a   1.000
_cell.length_b   1.000
_cell.length_c   1.000
_cell.angle_alpha   90.00
_cell.angle_beta   90.00
_cell.angle_gamma   90.00
#
_symmetry.space_group_name_H-M   'P 1'
#
loop_
_entity.id
_entity.type
_entity.pdbx_description
1 polymer ?
#
loop_
_entity_poly.entity_id
_entity_poly.type
_entity_poly.pdbx_seq_one_letter_code
_entity_poly.pdbx_strand_id
1 'polypeptide(L)'
;TSTVIAVAIGMAGGYAFARYRFRGKSGVFLGLMLTRTVPGIALSLPLFFLYVRLGIIDTHFGLILAYVALNVPFTIWLIDGFFRQVPKDLAEAAQIDGCTRWQAFWQVEFPLAGPGIASA
;
A
#
# COMPACT_ATOMS: atom_id res chain seq x y z
N THR A 1 -14.44 1.03 5.50
CA THR A 1 -13.80 2.34 5.21
C THR A 1 -12.28 2.27 5.34
N SER A 2 -11.75 1.75 6.45
CA SER A 2 -10.31 1.54 6.65
C SER A 2 -9.65 0.71 5.54
N THR A 3 -10.27 -0.41 5.13
CA THR A 3 -9.76 -1.26 4.04
C THR A 3 -9.61 -0.49 2.72
N VAL A 4 -10.62 0.29 2.33
CA VAL A 4 -10.58 1.10 1.10
C VAL A 4 -9.43 2.10 1.13
N ILE A 5 -9.21 2.76 2.28
CA ILE A 5 -8.12 3.72 2.46
C ILE A 5 -6.76 2.99 2.43
N ALA A 6 -6.65 1.86 3.13
CA ALA A 6 -5.42 1.06 3.16
C ALA A 6 -5.07 0.50 1.78
N VAL A 7 -6.06 0.04 1.00
CA VAL A 7 -5.89 -0.43 -0.38
C VAL A 7 -5.49 0.73 -1.29
N ALA A 8 -6.10 1.91 -1.18
CA ALA A 8 -5.71 3.07 -1.99
C ALA A 8 -4.25 3.49 -1.73
N ILE A 9 -3.85 3.59 -0.45
CA ILE A 9 -2.47 3.93 -0.05
C ILE A 9 -1.51 2.80 -0.44
N GLY A 10 -1.91 1.57 -0.17
CA GLY A 10 -1.14 0.37 -0.47
C GLY A 10 -0.94 0.16 -1.96
N MET A 11 -1.92 0.54 -2.78
CA MET A 11 -1.84 0.50 -4.23
C MET A 11 -0.79 1.48 -4.75
N ALA A 12 -0.84 2.73 -4.28
CA ALA A 12 0.17 3.73 -4.65
C ALA A 12 1.58 3.30 -4.20
N GLY A 13 1.73 2.86 -2.95
CA GLY A 13 3.01 2.40 -2.39
C GLY A 13 3.53 1.13 -3.06
N GLY A 14 2.70 0.09 -3.16
CA GLY A 14 3.04 -1.19 -3.75
C GLY A 14 3.40 -1.07 -5.23
N TYR A 15 2.67 -0.26 -6.01
CA TYR A 15 3.03 0.05 -7.39
C TYR A 15 4.38 0.79 -7.49
N ALA A 16 4.60 1.77 -6.60
CA ALA A 16 5.87 2.49 -6.54
C ALA A 16 7.05 1.54 -6.27
N PHE A 17 6.90 0.62 -5.31
CA PHE A 17 7.90 -0.41 -5.01
C PHE A 17 8.04 -1.45 -6.14
N ALA A 18 7.00 -1.78 -6.89
CA ALA A 18 7.09 -2.76 -7.96
C ALA A 18 7.78 -2.20 -9.20
N ARG A 19 7.42 -0.97 -9.60
CA ARG A 19 7.85 -0.41 -10.89
C ARG A 19 9.07 0.49 -10.80
N TYR A 20 9.18 1.31 -9.77
CA TYR A 20 10.25 2.31 -9.67
C TYR A 20 11.51 1.78 -8.96
N ARG A 21 12.66 2.32 -9.37
CA ARG A 21 13.95 2.14 -8.71
C ARG A 21 14.34 3.48 -8.11
N PHE A 22 14.48 3.54 -6.80
CA PHE A 22 14.88 4.75 -6.08
C PHE A 22 15.92 4.42 -5.01
N ARG A 23 16.70 5.42 -4.60
CA ARG A 23 17.76 5.25 -3.60
C ARG A 23 17.14 4.88 -2.25
N GLY A 24 17.68 3.86 -1.58
CA GLY A 24 17.18 3.41 -0.27
C GLY A 24 15.94 2.52 -0.31
N LYS A 25 15.44 2.12 -1.50
CA LYS A 25 14.26 1.25 -1.67
C LYS A 25 14.20 0.07 -0.71
N SER A 26 15.27 -0.73 -0.64
CA SER A 26 15.31 -1.91 0.23
C SER A 26 15.27 -1.54 1.71
N GLY A 27 15.92 -0.44 2.11
CA GLY A 27 15.90 0.05 3.49
C GLY A 27 14.52 0.56 3.93
N VAL A 28 13.85 1.33 3.06
CA VAL A 28 12.48 1.80 3.33
C VAL A 28 11.50 0.63 3.38
N PHE A 29 11.62 -0.33 2.45
CA PHE A 29 10.78 -1.52 2.45
C PHE A 29 10.99 -2.37 3.71
N LEU A 30 12.25 -2.56 4.13
CA LEU A 30 12.58 -3.24 5.37
C LEU A 30 12.01 -2.49 6.59
N GLY A 31 12.16 -1.17 6.65
CA GLY A 31 11.59 -0.35 7.72
C GLY A 31 10.07 -0.49 7.82
N LEU A 32 9.36 -0.48 6.69
CA LEU A 32 7.94 -0.75 6.61
C LEU A 32 7.60 -2.14 7.19
N MET A 33 8.34 -3.19 6.83
CA MET A 33 8.08 -4.53 7.36
C MET A 33 8.39 -4.65 8.85
N LEU A 34 9.44 -3.97 9.33
CA LEU A 34 9.80 -3.94 10.74
C LEU A 34 8.73 -3.30 11.62
N THR A 35 7.96 -2.32 11.11
CA THR A 35 6.83 -1.79 11.90
C THR A 35 5.77 -2.86 12.22
N ARG A 36 5.69 -3.92 11.42
CA ARG A 36 4.73 -5.02 11.63
C ARG A 36 5.22 -6.08 12.62
N THR A 37 6.51 -6.08 12.97
CA THR A 37 7.01 -6.98 14.02
C THR A 37 6.65 -6.48 15.41
N VAL A 38 6.32 -5.19 15.53
CA VAL A 38 5.82 -4.60 16.78
C VAL A 38 4.40 -5.13 17.05
N PRO A 39 4.15 -5.77 18.19
CA PRO A 39 2.83 -6.29 18.50
C PRO A 39 1.85 -5.13 18.72
N GLY A 40 0.66 -5.21 18.10
CA GLY A 40 -0.34 -4.15 18.17
C GLY A 40 -0.76 -3.76 19.60
N ILE A 41 -0.72 -4.72 20.53
CA ILE A 41 -1.00 -4.45 21.94
C ILE A 41 0.06 -3.53 22.58
N ALA A 42 1.33 -3.63 22.18
CA ALA A 42 2.38 -2.74 22.67
C ALA A 42 2.21 -1.31 22.13
N LEU A 43 1.61 -1.16 20.94
CA LEU A 43 1.28 0.14 20.35
C LEU A 43 0.01 0.77 20.94
N SER A 44 -0.82 0.01 21.66
CA SER A 44 -2.09 0.49 22.19
C SER A 44 -1.93 1.66 23.18
N LEU A 45 -0.99 1.56 24.12
CA LEU A 45 -0.72 2.58 25.14
C LEU A 45 -0.19 3.88 24.53
N PRO A 46 0.84 3.86 23.66
CA PRO A 46 1.29 5.07 22.97
C PRO A 46 0.21 5.71 22.10
N LEU A 47 -0.57 4.90 21.36
CA LEU A 47 -1.66 5.40 20.52
C LEU A 47 -2.79 6.01 21.36
N PHE A 48 -3.09 5.42 22.52
CA PHE A 48 -4.08 5.96 23.45
C PHE A 48 -3.73 7.37 23.89
N PHE A 49 -2.51 7.59 24.41
CA PHE A 49 -2.08 8.93 24.83
C PHE A 49 -2.09 9.93 23.67
N LEU A 50 -1.67 9.51 22.47
CA LEU A 50 -1.72 10.33 21.27
C LEU A 50 -3.16 10.73 20.92
N TYR A 51 -4.10 9.78 20.94
CA TYR A 51 -5.49 10.01 20.56
C TYR A 51 -6.26 10.85 21.59
N VAL A 52 -5.95 10.69 22.88
CA VAL A 52 -6.45 11.58 23.94
C VAL A 52 -5.99 13.02 23.68
N ARG A 53 -4.69 13.22 23.42
CA ARG A 53 -4.13 14.56 23.17
C ARG A 53 -4.72 15.21 21.91
N LEU A 54 -5.02 14.42 20.90
CA LEU A 54 -5.66 14.87 19.66
C LEU A 54 -7.19 14.99 19.78
N GLY A 55 -7.81 14.55 20.87
CA GLY A 55 -9.26 14.56 21.06
C GLY A 55 -10.04 13.60 20.15
N ILE A 56 -9.37 12.59 19.57
CA ILE A 56 -9.96 11.59 18.67
C ILE A 56 -10.14 10.22 19.33
N ILE A 57 -9.91 10.13 20.64
CA ILE A 57 -10.19 8.94 21.43
C ILE A 57 -11.67 8.57 21.35
N ASP A 58 -11.96 7.27 21.27
CA ASP A 58 -13.32 6.72 21.19
C ASP A 58 -14.16 7.23 19.99
N THR A 59 -13.49 7.69 18.94
CA THR A 59 -14.14 8.06 17.68
C THR A 59 -13.95 6.98 16.61
N HIS A 60 -14.93 6.85 15.73
CA HIS A 60 -14.82 6.00 14.54
C HIS A 60 -13.61 6.40 13.68
N PHE A 61 -13.31 7.69 13.59
CA PHE A 61 -12.16 8.21 12.84
C PHE A 61 -10.83 7.75 13.43
N GLY A 62 -10.67 7.83 14.76
CA GLY A 62 -9.47 7.33 15.44
C GLY A 62 -9.23 5.84 15.19
N LEU A 63 -10.29 5.02 15.26
CA LEU A 63 -10.20 3.59 14.95
C LEU A 63 -9.82 3.33 13.49
N ILE A 64 -10.40 4.07 12.53
CA ILE A 64 -10.02 3.96 11.11
C ILE A 64 -8.53 4.26 10.93
N LEU A 65 -8.02 5.32 11.55
CA LEU A 65 -6.62 5.71 11.43
C LEU A 65 -5.68 4.64 11.99
N ALA A 66 -6.00 4.06 13.15
CA ALA A 66 -5.24 2.97 13.74
C ALA A 66 -5.20 1.74 12.83
N TYR A 67 -6.36 1.33 12.30
CA TYR A 67 -6.43 0.18 11.39
C TYR A 67 -5.69 0.43 10.08
N VAL A 68 -5.77 1.64 9.50
CA VAL A 68 -5.02 1.98 8.29
C VAL A 68 -3.52 1.90 8.57
N ALA A 69 -3.02 2.53 9.64
CA ALA A 69 -1.61 2.54 9.98
C ALA A 69 -1.03 1.13 10.16
N LEU A 70 -1.78 0.22 10.79
CA LEU A 70 -1.34 -1.16 11.03
C LEU A 70 -1.39 -2.04 9.77
N ASN A 71 -2.32 -1.79 8.85
CA ASN A 71 -2.51 -2.64 7.67
C ASN A 71 -1.74 -2.17 6.43
N VAL A 72 -1.51 -0.85 6.28
CA VAL A 72 -0.82 -0.28 5.11
C VAL A 72 0.50 -0.99 4.76
N PRO A 73 1.41 -1.31 5.71
CA PRO A 73 2.65 -1.99 5.34
C PRO A 73 2.40 -3.35 4.69
N PHE A 74 1.46 -4.13 5.22
CA PHE A 74 1.09 -5.41 4.65
C PHE A 74 0.46 -5.26 3.27
N THR A 75 -0.47 -4.31 3.10
CA THR A 75 -1.11 -4.04 1.82
C THR A 75 -0.09 -3.61 0.76
N ILE A 76 0.89 -2.76 1.10
CA ILE A 76 2.00 -2.37 0.21
C ILE A 76 2.80 -3.60 -0.23
N TRP A 77 3.18 -4.46 0.72
CA TRP A 77 3.95 -5.67 0.45
C TRP A 77 3.20 -6.63 -0.47
N LEU A 78 1.91 -6.85 -0.19
CA LEU A 78 1.06 -7.74 -0.97
C LEU A 78 0.91 -7.22 -2.41
N ILE A 79 0.61 -5.92 -2.57
CA ILE A 79 0.45 -5.30 -3.88
C ILE A 79 1.77 -5.23 -4.66
N ASP A 80 2.90 -4.93 -4.01
CA ASP A 80 4.24 -5.01 -4.64
C ASP A 80 4.48 -6.40 -5.22
N GLY A 81 4.15 -7.46 -4.46
CA GLY A 81 4.25 -8.85 -4.89
C GLY A 81 3.42 -9.15 -6.13
N PHE A 82 2.19 -8.64 -6.23
CA PHE A 82 1.32 -8.85 -7.39
C PHE A 82 1.77 -8.05 -8.62
N PHE A 83 2.07 -6.76 -8.49
CA PHE A 83 2.54 -5.96 -9.63
C PHE A 83 3.90 -6.41 -10.17
N ARG A 84 4.72 -7.08 -9.37
CA ARG A 84 5.98 -7.70 -9.84
C ARG A 84 5.75 -8.93 -10.72
N GLN A 85 4.65 -9.64 -10.52
CA GLN A 85 4.29 -10.79 -11.36
C GLN A 85 3.83 -10.35 -12.76
N VAL A 86 3.27 -9.14 -12.87
CA VAL A 86 2.87 -8.57 -14.16
C VAL A 86 4.12 -8.16 -14.96
N PRO A 87 4.40 -8.78 -16.12
CA PRO A 87 5.55 -8.42 -16.94
C PRO A 87 5.50 -6.94 -17.35
N LYS A 88 6.66 -6.26 -17.31
CA LYS A 88 6.75 -4.83 -17.67
C LYS A 88 6.54 -4.60 -19.16
N ASP A 89 6.95 -5.58 -19.96
CA ASP A 89 6.88 -5.56 -21.42
C ASP A 89 5.45 -5.37 -21.94
N LEU A 90 4.43 -5.81 -21.18
CA LEU A 90 3.02 -5.59 -21.52
C LEU A 90 2.65 -4.09 -21.48
N ALA A 91 3.15 -3.36 -20.48
CA ALA A 91 2.91 -1.93 -20.37
C ALA A 91 3.72 -1.13 -21.41
N GLU A 92 4.88 -1.65 -21.82
CA GLU A 92 5.69 -1.07 -22.90
C GLU A 92 5.06 -1.32 -24.27
N ALA A 93 4.53 -2.52 -24.53
CA ALA A 93 3.77 -2.83 -25.73
C ALA A 93 2.54 -1.93 -25.90
N ALA A 94 1.76 -1.74 -24.83
CA ALA A 94 0.62 -0.81 -24.87
C ALA A 94 1.04 0.63 -25.18
N GLN A 95 2.22 1.08 -24.71
CA GLN A 95 2.76 2.39 -25.04
C GLN A 95 3.20 2.50 -26.51
N ILE A 96 3.73 1.43 -27.09
CA ILE A 96 4.04 1.35 -28.53
C ILE A 96 2.76 1.45 -29.36
N ASP A 97 1.66 0.86 -28.88
CA ASP A 97 0.32 0.95 -29.50
C ASP A 97 -0.37 2.32 -29.32
N GLY A 98 0.32 3.29 -28.70
CA GLY A 98 -0.16 4.66 -28.53
C GLY A 98 -0.80 4.98 -27.19
N CYS A 99 -0.81 4.04 -26.22
CA CYS A 99 -1.27 4.35 -24.88
C CYS A 99 -0.27 5.27 -24.15
N THR A 100 -0.79 6.26 -23.44
CA THR A 100 0.00 6.97 -22.42
C THR A 100 0.33 6.03 -21.26
N ARG A 101 1.37 6.34 -20.48
CA ARG A 101 1.71 5.58 -19.26
C ARG A 101 0.54 5.40 -18.29
N TRP A 102 -0.30 6.42 -18.15
CA TRP A 102 -1.48 6.37 -17.28
C TRP A 102 -2.55 5.42 -17.83
N GLN A 103 -2.76 5.43 -19.16
CA GLN A 103 -3.64 4.47 -19.81
C GLN A 103 -3.11 3.04 -19.71
N ALA A 104 -1.81 2.83 -19.94
CA ALA A 104 -1.18 1.51 -19.79
C ALA A 104 -1.33 0.97 -18.37
N PHE A 105 -1.21 1.82 -17.34
CA PHE A 105 -1.49 1.44 -15.96
C PHE A 105 -2.92 0.94 -15.78
N TRP A 106 -3.94 1.74 -16.14
CA TRP A 106 -5.35 1.40 -15.88
C TRP A 106 -5.91 0.31 -16.79
N GLN A 107 -5.43 0.21 -18.02
CA GLN A 107 -5.98 -0.70 -19.03
C GLN A 107 -5.23 -2.03 -19.08
N VAL A 108 -3.97 -2.07 -18.63
CA VAL A 108 -3.14 -3.28 -18.68
C VAL A 108 -2.72 -3.71 -17.28
N GLU A 109 -1.90 -2.91 -16.60
CA GLU A 109 -1.27 -3.36 -15.35
C GLU A 109 -2.26 -3.58 -14.20
N PHE A 110 -3.20 -2.66 -14.03
CA PHE A 110 -4.22 -2.69 -12.98
C PHE A 110 -5.16 -3.91 -13.09
N PRO A 111 -5.80 -4.21 -14.24
CA PRO A 111 -6.66 -5.39 -14.36
C PRO A 111 -5.90 -6.71 -14.25
N LEU A 112 -4.65 -6.77 -14.75
CA LEU A 112 -3.78 -7.93 -14.58
C LEU A 112 -3.42 -8.18 -13.10
N ALA A 113 -3.23 -7.11 -12.32
CA ALA A 113 -3.03 -7.18 -10.87
C ALA A 113 -4.36 -7.29 -10.08
N GLY A 114 -5.51 -7.17 -10.76
CA GLY A 114 -6.84 -7.06 -10.16
C GLY A 114 -7.19 -8.16 -9.15
N PRO A 115 -6.96 -9.46 -9.45
CA PRO A 115 -7.19 -10.53 -8.47
C PRO A 115 -6.36 -10.37 -7.19
N GLY A 116 -5.15 -9.83 -7.31
CA GLY A 116 -4.28 -9.56 -6.19
C GLY A 116 -4.70 -8.36 -5.35
N ILE A 117 -5.18 -7.30 -6.01
CA ILE A 117 -5.73 -6.11 -5.34
C ILE A 117 -7.03 -6.46 -4.61
N ALA A 118 -7.87 -7.31 -5.20
CA ALA A 118 -9.10 -7.79 -4.56
C ALA A 118 -8.85 -8.70 -3.34
N SER A 119 -7.66 -9.30 -3.25
CA SER A 119 -7.26 -10.15 -2.11
C SER A 119 -6.71 -9.34 -0.92
N ALA A 120 -6.49 -8.04 -1.10
CA ALA A 120 -5.87 -7.14 -0.13
C ALA A 120 -6.91 -6.36 0.70
#